data_AF-A0A1G3M2B7-F1
#
_entry.id   AF-A0A1G3M2B7-F1
#
_cell.length_a   1.000
_cell.length_b   1.000
_cell.length_c   1.000
_cell.angle_alpha   90.00
_cell.angle_beta   90.00
_cell.angle_gamma   90.00
#
_symmetry.space_group_name_H-M   'P 1'
#
loop_
_entity.id
_entity.type
_entity.pdbx_description
1 polymer ?
#
loop_
_entity_poly.entity_id
_entity_poly.type
_entity_poly.pdbx_seq_one_letter_code
_entity_poly.pdbx_strand_id
1 'polypeptide(L)'
;MSNPQPQEELPRTTLEDRLQTAVHASQCVKWLQSQGFEVLGVQKGPRNPRVTIRTSLLCEQLEGAVRRFERSPQGEKRYWVAIRFGCEVRWTEACPDQRCSGRAQ
;
A
#
# COMPACT_ATOMS: atom_id res chain seq x y z
N MET A 1 34.28 12.81 29.01
CA MET A 1 32.96 13.46 28.90
C MET A 1 32.69 13.76 27.44
N SER A 2 31.50 13.39 26.98
CA SER A 2 30.79 13.75 25.73
C SER A 2 31.47 13.45 24.39
N ASN A 3 30.94 12.45 23.65
CA ASN A 3 30.61 12.60 22.23
C ASN A 3 29.67 11.47 21.74
N PRO A 4 28.89 11.66 20.66
CA PRO A 4 27.55 12.22 20.70
C PRO A 4 26.49 11.19 20.27
N GLN A 5 25.22 11.40 20.64
CA GLN A 5 24.11 10.62 20.07
C GLN A 5 24.09 10.79 18.54
N PRO A 6 23.92 9.72 17.75
CA PRO A 6 23.66 9.87 16.32
C PRO A 6 22.31 10.58 16.18
N GLN A 7 22.32 11.81 15.66
CA GLN A 7 21.10 12.38 15.13
C GLN A 7 20.73 11.50 13.92
N GLU A 8 19.68 10.69 14.04
CA GLU A 8 19.06 10.03 12.90
C GLU A 8 18.56 11.14 11.96
N GLU A 9 19.42 11.52 11.00
CA GLU A 9 19.04 12.40 9.90
C GLU A 9 17.99 11.67 9.08
N LEU A 10 16.73 12.02 9.30
CA LEU A 10 15.64 11.65 8.41
C LEU A 10 16.06 12.12 7.00
N PRO A 11 16.21 11.21 5.99
CA PRO A 11 16.71 11.62 4.69
C PRO A 11 15.80 12.70 4.13
N ARG A 12 16.37 13.87 3.84
CA ARG A 12 15.70 14.95 3.13
C ARG A 12 15.38 14.42 1.73
N THR A 13 14.22 13.80 1.55
CA THR A 13 13.76 13.41 0.21
C THR A 13 13.79 14.66 -0.66
N THR A 14 14.52 14.58 -1.76
CA THR A 14 14.70 15.73 -2.64
C THR A 14 13.34 16.13 -3.23
N LEU A 15 13.20 17.37 -3.69
CA LEU A 15 11.98 17.79 -4.39
C LEU A 15 11.70 16.88 -5.59
N GLU A 16 12.75 16.46 -6.29
CA GLU A 16 12.72 15.54 -7.42
C GLU A 16 12.12 14.18 -7.03
N ASP A 17 12.55 13.60 -5.91
CA ASP A 17 11.99 12.34 -5.40
C ASP A 17 10.49 12.44 -5.12
N ARG A 18 10.05 13.57 -4.55
CA ARG A 18 8.63 13.81 -4.25
C ARG A 18 7.80 13.95 -5.52
N LEU A 19 8.32 14.68 -6.51
CA LEU A 19 7.67 14.85 -7.80
C LEU A 19 7.58 13.50 -8.54
N GLN A 20 8.66 12.73 -8.57
CA GLN A 20 8.67 11.42 -9.22
C GLN A 20 7.68 10.45 -8.56
N THR A 21 7.64 10.44 -7.22
CA THR A 21 6.66 9.67 -6.45
C THR A 21 5.23 10.04 -6.83
N ALA A 22 4.93 11.34 -6.96
CA ALA A 22 3.60 11.83 -7.36
C ALA A 22 3.24 11.43 -8.80
N VAL A 23 4.20 11.49 -9.73
CA VAL A 23 4.02 11.05 -11.12
C VAL A 23 3.68 9.56 -11.19
N HIS A 24 4.47 8.71 -10.53
CA HIS A 24 4.22 7.26 -10.48
C HIS A 24 2.85 6.94 -9.89
N ALA A 25 2.49 7.60 -8.79
CA ALA A 25 1.17 7.44 -8.17
C ALA A 25 0.04 7.82 -9.14
N SER A 26 0.16 8.95 -9.83
CA SER A 26 -0.84 9.42 -10.79
C SER A 26 -1.01 8.45 -11.96
N GLN A 27 0.10 7.95 -12.53
CA GLN A 27 0.08 6.99 -13.63
C GLN A 27 -0.54 5.65 -13.20
N CYS A 28 -0.17 5.14 -12.03
CA CYS A 28 -0.74 3.90 -11.52
C CYS A 28 -2.26 4.03 -11.27
N VAL A 29 -2.73 5.14 -10.70
CA VAL A 29 -4.16 5.38 -10.47
C VAL A 29 -4.92 5.43 -11.78
N LYS A 30 -4.42 6.19 -12.77
CA LYS A 30 -5.04 6.28 -14.10
C LYS A 30 -5.13 4.90 -14.76
N TRP A 31 -4.06 4.12 -14.70
CA TRP A 31 -4.08 2.76 -15.23
C TRP A 31 -5.11 1.89 -14.51
N LEU A 32 -5.09 1.83 -13.17
CA LEU A 32 -6.06 1.05 -12.38
C LEU A 32 -7.52 1.42 -12.73
N GLN A 33 -7.83 2.72 -12.79
CA GLN A 33 -9.17 3.19 -13.16
C GLN A 33 -9.53 2.79 -14.59
N SER A 34 -8.59 2.88 -15.55
CA SER A 34 -8.83 2.45 -16.93
C SER A 34 -9.12 0.95 -17.07
N GLN A 35 -8.61 0.13 -16.15
CA GLN A 35 -8.89 -1.31 -16.10
C GLN A 35 -10.16 -1.64 -15.30
N GLY A 36 -10.85 -0.64 -14.73
CA GLY A 36 -12.09 -0.83 -13.96
C GLY A 36 -11.90 -1.07 -12.46
N PHE A 37 -10.69 -0.89 -11.91
CA PHE A 37 -10.49 -0.95 -10.46
C PHE A 37 -11.02 0.29 -9.76
N GLU A 38 -11.68 0.10 -8.62
CA GLU A 38 -12.06 1.20 -7.73
C GLU A 38 -10.90 1.53 -6.78
N VAL A 39 -10.31 2.71 -6.95
CA VAL A 39 -9.23 3.22 -6.09
C VAL A 39 -9.82 3.89 -4.85
N LEU A 40 -9.48 3.40 -3.67
CA LEU A 40 -9.94 3.92 -2.38
C LEU A 40 -9.03 5.02 -1.82
N GLY A 41 -7.75 5.02 -2.19
CA GLY A 41 -6.83 6.06 -1.76
C GLY A 41 -5.38 5.79 -2.12
N VAL A 42 -4.56 6.85 -2.01
CA VAL A 42 -3.12 6.81 -2.25
C VAL A 42 -2.40 7.31 -1.00
N GLN A 43 -1.39 6.58 -0.55
CA GLN A 43 -0.57 6.90 0.61
C GLN A 43 0.92 6.84 0.26
N LYS A 44 1.74 7.54 1.03
CA LYS A 44 3.20 7.33 0.99
C LYS A 44 3.51 5.95 1.55
N GLY A 45 4.02 5.05 0.71
CA GLY A 45 4.56 3.77 1.17
C GLY A 45 6.05 3.88 1.54
N PRO A 46 6.62 2.83 2.14
CA PRO A 46 8.00 2.84 2.62
C PRO A 46 9.05 2.88 1.50
N ARG A 47 8.71 2.38 0.31
CA ARG A 47 9.59 2.39 -0.88
C ARG A 47 8.91 2.98 -2.12
N ASN A 48 7.64 2.64 -2.30
CA ASN A 48 6.82 3.03 -3.44
C ASN A 48 5.54 3.74 -2.94
N PRO A 49 4.89 4.59 -3.74
CA PRO A 49 3.51 5.00 -3.46
C PRO A 49 2.64 3.77 -3.24
N ARG A 50 1.79 3.80 -2.20
CA ARG A 50 0.82 2.74 -1.93
C ARG A 50 -0.54 3.18 -2.45
N VAL A 51 -1.13 2.39 -3.34
CA VAL A 51 -2.48 2.60 -3.85
C VAL A 51 -3.38 1.53 -3.27
N THR A 52 -4.40 1.91 -2.52
CA THR A 52 -5.39 0.97 -1.99
C THR A 52 -6.57 0.89 -2.95
N ILE A 53 -6.96 -0.32 -3.35
CA ILE A 53 -8.12 -0.57 -4.22
C ILE A 53 -9.17 -1.40 -3.47
N ARG A 54 -10.42 -1.29 -3.89
CA ARG A 54 -11.48 -2.19 -3.43
C ARG A 54 -11.23 -3.58 -3.99
N THR A 55 -11.40 -4.60 -3.14
CA THR A 55 -11.33 -6.00 -3.57
C THR A 55 -12.44 -6.31 -4.57
N SER A 56 -12.08 -6.90 -5.71
CA SER A 56 -13.01 -7.36 -6.74
C SER A 56 -12.41 -8.56 -7.49
N LEU A 57 -13.19 -9.20 -8.36
CA LEU A 57 -12.71 -10.29 -9.23
C LEU A 57 -11.55 -9.86 -10.14
N LEU A 58 -11.46 -8.56 -10.47
CA LEU A 58 -10.33 -8.03 -11.26
C LEU A 58 -8.99 -8.19 -10.54
N CYS A 59 -8.99 -8.28 -9.20
CA CYS A 59 -7.76 -8.45 -8.43
C CYS A 59 -7.04 -9.76 -8.75
N GLU A 60 -7.76 -10.79 -9.19
CA GLU A 60 -7.16 -12.07 -9.62
C GLU A 60 -6.31 -11.92 -10.89
N GLN A 61 -6.55 -10.86 -11.68
CA GLN A 61 -5.82 -10.55 -12.91
C GLN A 61 -4.50 -9.80 -12.63
N LEU A 62 -4.27 -9.35 -11.39
CA LEU A 62 -3.02 -8.69 -11.01
C LEU A 62 -1.91 -9.73 -10.80
N GLU A 63 -1.17 -10.04 -11.87
CA GLU A 63 0.01 -10.92 -11.82
C GLU A 63 1.03 -10.50 -10.75
N GLY A 64 1.67 -11.47 -10.10
CA GLY A 64 2.65 -11.22 -9.05
C GLY A 64 2.03 -10.70 -7.75
N ALA A 65 0.71 -10.82 -7.58
CA ALA A 65 0.05 -10.59 -6.31
C ALA A 65 0.58 -11.56 -5.25
N VAL A 66 1.02 -11.03 -4.12
CA VAL A 66 1.48 -11.79 -2.97
C VAL A 66 0.60 -11.49 -1.76
N ARG A 67 0.25 -12.54 -1.02
CA ARG A 67 -0.47 -12.41 0.24
C ARG A 67 0.49 -11.98 1.34
N ARG A 68 0.05 -11.02 2.16
CA ARG A 68 0.79 -10.45 3.29
C ARG A 68 -0.13 -10.33 4.50
N PHE A 69 0.48 -10.13 5.67
CA PHE A 69 -0.25 -9.85 6.89
C PHE A 69 0.51 -8.83 7.74
N GLU A 70 -0.24 -8.05 8.52
CA GLU A 70 0.26 -7.15 9.54
C GLU A 70 -0.37 -7.57 10.88
N ARG A 71 0.46 -7.74 11.93
CA ARG A 71 -0.01 -8.02 13.29
C ARG A 71 0.13 -6.77 14.15
N SER A 72 -0.94 -6.42 14.85
CA SER A 72 -0.93 -5.40 15.89
C SER A 72 -1.59 -5.96 17.16
N PRO A 73 -1.52 -5.25 18.30
CA PRO A 73 -2.30 -5.62 19.49
C PRO A 73 -3.81 -5.73 19.23
N GLN A 74 -4.33 -5.09 18.18
CA GLN A 74 -5.75 -5.15 17.80
C GLN A 74 -6.09 -6.38 16.92
N GLY A 75 -5.10 -7.14 16.47
CA GLY A 75 -5.31 -8.37 15.68
C GLY A 75 -4.41 -8.49 14.44
N GLU A 76 -4.72 -9.48 13.61
CA GLU A 76 -4.03 -9.74 12.35
C GLU A 76 -4.86 -9.23 11.18
N LYS A 77 -4.28 -8.35 10.35
CA LYS A 77 -4.87 -7.88 9.10
C LYS A 77 -4.20 -8.56 7.92
N ARG A 78 -4.97 -9.28 7.12
CA ARG A 78 -4.50 -9.93 5.88
C ARG A 78 -4.86 -9.09 4.66
N TYR A 79 -3.94 -9.02 3.72
CA TYR A 79 -4.10 -8.25 2.50
C TYR A 79 -3.23 -8.83 1.39
N TRP A 80 -3.56 -8.46 0.16
CA TRP A 80 -2.78 -8.77 -1.02
C TRP A 80 -2.03 -7.53 -1.51
N VAL A 81 -0.89 -7.76 -2.14
CA VAL A 81 -0.05 -6.71 -2.72
C VAL A 81 0.43 -7.14 -4.09
N ALA A 82 0.34 -6.26 -5.08
CA ALA A 82 1.03 -6.37 -6.36
C ALA A 82 1.83 -5.09 -6.66
N ILE A 83 2.92 -5.20 -7.42
CA ILE A 83 3.67 -4.02 -7.88
C ILE A 83 3.26 -3.68 -9.32
N ARG A 84 2.81 -2.44 -9.55
CA ARG A 84 2.42 -1.94 -10.89
C ARG A 84 2.83 -0.50 -11.06
N PHE A 85 3.46 -0.17 -12.19
CA PHE A 85 3.89 1.20 -12.53
C PHE A 85 4.63 1.90 -11.36
N GLY A 86 5.52 1.15 -10.69
CA GLY A 86 6.28 1.66 -9.54
C GLY A 86 5.48 1.87 -8.26
N CYS A 87 4.24 1.37 -8.18
CA CYS A 87 3.37 1.49 -7.00
C CYS A 87 3.12 0.14 -6.33
N GLU A 88 2.94 0.17 -5.01
CA GLU A 88 2.41 -0.93 -4.21
C GLU A 88 0.88 -0.88 -4.26
N VAL A 89 0.25 -1.73 -5.07
CA VAL A 89 -1.21 -1.85 -5.14
C VAL A 89 -1.67 -2.84 -4.07
N ARG A 90 -2.54 -2.39 -3.17
CA ARG A 90 -2.98 -3.15 -1.98
C ARG A 90 -4.50 -3.30 -1.93
N TRP A 91 -4.98 -4.49 -1.60
CA TRP A 91 -6.39 -4.74 -1.30
C TRP A 91 -6.53 -5.74 -0.17
N THR A 92 -7.61 -5.65 0.61
CA THR A 92 -7.88 -6.59 1.69
C THR A 92 -8.22 -7.96 1.13
N GLU A 93 -7.83 -9.02 1.82
CA GLU A 93 -8.39 -10.34 1.55
C GLU A 93 -9.91 -10.22 1.73
N ALA A 94 -10.70 -10.54 0.69
CA ALA A 94 -12.14 -10.62 0.85
C ALA A 94 -12.39 -11.68 1.91
N CYS A 95 -12.95 -11.29 3.05
CA CYS A 95 -13.45 -12.28 3.99
C CYS A 95 -14.70 -12.86 3.34
N PRO A 96 -14.69 -14.15 2.92
CA PRO A 96 -15.84 -14.74 2.26
C PRO A 96 -17.06 -14.78 3.19
N ASP A 97 -16.81 -14.71 4.50
CA ASP A 97 -17.81 -14.65 5.55
C ASP A 97 -17.49 -13.52 6.53
N GLN A 98 -18.55 -12.91 7.09
CA GLN A 98 -18.58 -11.96 8.21
C GLN A 98 -17.92 -12.44 9.53
N ARG A 99 -16.87 -13.27 9.48
CA ARG A 99 -16.14 -13.80 10.63
C ARG A 99 -14.81 -13.08 10.91
N CYS A 100 -14.43 -12.14 10.05
CA CYS A 100 -13.28 -11.26 10.28
C CYS A 100 -13.59 -10.03 11.15
N SER A 101 -14.80 -9.93 11.70
CA SER A 101 -15.05 -9.09 12.87
C SER A 101 -14.49 -9.81 14.10
N GLY A 102 -13.17 -9.71 14.27
CA GLY A 102 -12.61 -9.75 15.61
C GLY A 102 -13.33 -8.69 16.43
N ARG A 103 -14.19 -9.12 17.36
CA ARG A 103 -14.78 -8.30 18.41
C ARG A 103 -13.73 -7.31 18.91
N ALA A 104 -13.94 -6.01 18.66
CA ALA A 104 -13.63 -5.03 19.68
C ALA A 104 -14.78 -5.13 20.68
N GLN A 105 -14.42 -5.38 21.94
CA GLN A 105 -15.33 -5.31 23.08
C GLN A 105 -15.97 -3.92 23.17
#